data_AF-A0A1G2Y0P2-F1
#
_entry.id   AF-A0A1G2Y0P2-F1
#
_cell.length_a   1.000
_cell.length_b   1.000
_cell.length_c   1.000
_cell.angle_alpha   90.00
_cell.angle_beta   90.00
_cell.angle_gamma   90.00
#
_symmetry.space_group_name_H-M   'P 1'
#
loop_
_entity.id
_entity.type
_entity.pdbx_description
1 polymer ?
#
loop_
_entity_poly.entity_id
_entity_poly.type
_entity_poly.pdbx_seq_one_letter_code
_entity_poly.pdbx_strand_id
1 'polypeptide(L)'
;MFEAIEYYQSLAEKFDSRVMCVPALAVILVGLCIWLSGLRWRKVLGAIAGGTMFAGIGFCLGDYGVVIFIITIIGMAVGAMIEKVMLGVFGVAMTCAAVLVIISAFLASQNTSEYPHWPQYEQSGVVIGFSQMIEITKATGSYIVSNMIENLKSASLLWYGAIMLAVIAAGFLAVVMPRLFIAFISSSLGSAVIFAGLMMLLFYKGSKPVNYISKQAAFYAFIIFVMLVFGTMVQLVLSPAPAEQKPSPEKKADKK
;
A
#
# COMPACT_ATOMS: atom_id res chain seq x y z
N MET A 1 -17.10 -4.90 8.70
CA MET A 1 -15.81 -5.01 7.97
C MET A 1 -15.17 -6.37 8.10
N PHE A 2 -14.99 -6.90 9.32
CA PHE A 2 -14.37 -8.22 9.52
C PHE A 2 -15.16 -9.34 8.82
N GLU A 3 -16.49 -9.35 8.95
CA GLU A 3 -17.38 -10.31 8.27
C GLU A 3 -17.23 -10.27 6.74
N ALA A 4 -17.10 -9.09 6.14
CA ALA A 4 -16.88 -8.96 4.69
C ALA A 4 -15.53 -9.58 4.26
N ILE A 5 -14.49 -9.48 5.11
CA ILE A 5 -13.18 -10.10 4.87
C ILE A 5 -13.28 -11.61 5.06
N GLU A 6 -13.97 -12.09 6.09
CA GLU A 6 -14.20 -13.53 6.31
C GLU A 6 -15.00 -14.15 5.16
N TYR A 7 -16.03 -13.45 4.71
CA TYR A 7 -16.83 -13.87 3.56
C TYR A 7 -15.98 -13.88 2.27
N TYR A 8 -15.19 -12.83 2.02
CA TYR A 8 -14.25 -12.82 0.90
C TYR A 8 -13.24 -13.97 0.98
N GLN A 9 -12.73 -14.28 2.18
CA GLN A 9 -11.83 -15.39 2.42
C GLN A 9 -12.49 -16.75 2.12
N SER A 10 -13.79 -16.90 2.42
CA SER A 10 -14.55 -18.10 2.04
C SER A 10 -14.73 -18.24 0.52
N LEU A 11 -14.93 -17.13 -0.18
CA LEU A 11 -15.02 -17.10 -1.65
C LEU A 11 -13.65 -17.39 -2.29
N ALA A 12 -12.57 -16.91 -1.69
CA ALA A 12 -11.21 -17.09 -2.20
C ALA A 12 -10.79 -18.56 -2.24
N GLU A 13 -11.35 -19.43 -1.40
CA GLU A 13 -11.14 -20.89 -1.49
C GLU A 13 -11.68 -21.49 -2.80
N LYS A 14 -12.63 -20.83 -3.45
CA LYS A 14 -13.29 -21.29 -4.69
C LYS A 14 -12.64 -20.70 -5.95
N PHE A 15 -11.59 -19.91 -5.81
CA PHE A 15 -10.90 -19.29 -6.94
C PHE A 15 -9.97 -20.29 -7.62
N ASP A 16 -9.79 -20.15 -8.94
CA ASP A 16 -8.82 -20.98 -9.66
C ASP A 16 -7.40 -20.78 -9.11
N SER A 17 -6.81 -21.89 -8.71
CA SER A 17 -5.47 -22.02 -8.14
C SER A 17 -4.37 -21.35 -8.96
N ARG A 18 -4.46 -21.49 -10.30
CA ARG A 18 -3.43 -20.95 -11.21
C ARG A 18 -3.48 -19.43 -11.28
N VAL A 19 -4.69 -18.90 -11.17
CA VAL A 19 -4.98 -17.46 -11.26
C VAL A 19 -4.50 -16.73 -10.00
N MET A 20 -4.43 -17.39 -8.85
CA MET A 20 -3.92 -16.81 -7.60
C MET A 20 -2.39 -16.94 -7.46
N CYS A 21 -1.81 -18.09 -7.79
CA CYS A 21 -0.41 -18.39 -7.48
C CYS A 21 0.59 -17.51 -8.27
N VAL A 22 0.40 -17.38 -9.58
CA VAL A 22 1.30 -16.60 -10.45
C VAL A 22 1.34 -15.12 -10.06
N PRO A 23 0.21 -14.39 -9.94
CA PRO A 23 0.26 -12.99 -9.53
C PRO A 23 0.73 -12.83 -8.08
N ALA A 24 0.41 -13.75 -7.18
CA ALA A 24 0.90 -13.68 -5.80
C ALA A 24 2.44 -13.75 -5.73
N LEU A 25 3.06 -14.66 -6.49
CA LEU A 25 4.52 -14.73 -6.60
C LEU A 25 5.10 -13.46 -7.25
N ALA A 26 4.47 -12.94 -8.29
CA ALA A 26 4.89 -11.69 -8.92
C ALA A 26 4.82 -10.51 -7.93
N VAL A 27 3.74 -10.41 -7.15
CA VAL A 27 3.55 -9.40 -6.10
C VAL A 27 4.62 -9.53 -5.03
N ILE A 28 4.94 -10.74 -4.55
CA ILE A 28 6.02 -10.95 -3.58
C ILE A 28 7.37 -10.51 -4.13
N LEU A 29 7.69 -10.86 -5.38
CA LEU A 29 8.94 -10.45 -6.03
C LEU A 29 9.04 -8.94 -6.18
N VAL A 30 7.96 -8.28 -6.60
CA VAL A 30 7.89 -6.81 -6.67
C VAL A 30 8.07 -6.19 -5.28
N GLY A 31 7.40 -6.74 -4.27
CA GLY A 31 7.53 -6.30 -2.88
C GLY A 31 8.96 -6.44 -2.35
N LEU A 32 9.64 -7.55 -2.66
CA LEU A 32 11.06 -7.77 -2.34
C LEU A 32 11.98 -6.77 -3.05
N CYS A 33 11.72 -6.48 -4.33
CA CYS A 33 12.48 -5.47 -5.07
C CYS A 33 12.32 -4.08 -4.44
N ILE A 34 11.09 -3.69 -4.08
CA ILE A 34 10.80 -2.43 -3.37
C ILE A 34 11.50 -2.43 -2.01
N TRP A 35 11.40 -3.53 -1.26
CA TRP A 35 11.96 -3.68 0.08
C TRP A 35 13.50 -3.64 0.11
N LEU A 36 14.18 -4.14 -0.93
CA LEU A 36 15.65 -4.10 -1.02
C LEU A 36 16.20 -2.83 -1.68
N SER A 37 15.49 -2.27 -2.67
CA SER A 37 16.06 -1.28 -3.60
C SER A 37 15.61 0.16 -3.35
N GLY A 38 14.93 0.44 -2.23
CA GLY A 38 14.27 1.72 -1.98
C GLY A 38 15.06 2.97 -2.33
N LEU A 39 16.28 3.07 -1.80
CA LEU A 39 17.14 4.23 -1.96
C LEU A 39 17.93 4.23 -3.29
N ARG A 40 18.11 3.07 -3.95
CA ARG A 40 18.75 3.00 -5.27
C ARG A 40 17.76 3.27 -6.40
N TRP A 41 16.51 2.86 -6.22
CA TRP A 41 15.44 2.94 -7.21
C TRP A 41 14.44 4.07 -6.92
N ARG A 42 14.88 5.09 -6.18
CA ARG A 42 14.08 6.28 -5.82
C ARG A 42 13.33 6.92 -7.00
N LYS A 43 13.92 6.96 -8.21
CA LYS A 43 13.22 7.40 -9.42
C LYS A 43 12.07 6.49 -9.84
N VAL A 44 12.27 5.17 -9.76
CA VAL A 44 11.24 4.17 -10.07
C VAL A 44 10.14 4.22 -9.02
N LEU A 45 10.48 4.33 -7.74
CA LEU A 45 9.51 4.51 -6.67
C LEU A 45 8.74 5.82 -6.81
N GLY A 46 9.43 6.91 -7.15
CA GLY A 46 8.80 8.20 -7.47
C GLY A 46 7.82 8.07 -8.63
N ALA A 47 8.18 7.33 -9.69
CA ALA A 47 7.30 7.03 -10.81
C ALA A 47 6.06 6.24 -10.37
N ILE A 48 6.24 5.15 -9.62
CA ILE A 48 5.12 4.34 -9.11
C ILE A 48 4.21 5.19 -8.20
N ALA A 49 4.78 6.00 -7.31
CA ALA A 49 4.03 6.91 -6.44
C ALA A 49 3.22 7.94 -7.25
N GLY A 50 3.83 8.56 -8.25
CA GLY A 50 3.12 9.51 -9.12
C GLY A 50 2.04 8.84 -9.97
N GLY A 51 2.33 7.68 -10.55
CA GLY A 51 1.37 6.89 -11.30
C GLY A 51 0.17 6.50 -10.44
N THR A 52 0.39 5.98 -9.24
CA THR A 52 -0.69 5.57 -8.31
C THR A 52 -1.55 6.74 -7.84
N MET A 53 -0.96 7.90 -7.52
CA MET A 53 -1.72 9.10 -7.18
C MET A 53 -2.59 9.59 -8.33
N PHE A 54 -2.02 9.69 -9.52
CA PHE A 54 -2.73 10.17 -10.71
C PHE A 54 -3.78 9.17 -11.17
N ALA A 55 -3.52 7.86 -11.06
CA ALA A 55 -4.53 6.83 -11.28
C ALA A 55 -5.72 6.99 -10.32
N GLY A 56 -5.46 7.27 -9.04
CA GLY A 56 -6.50 7.55 -8.05
C GLY A 56 -7.34 8.78 -8.40
N ILE A 57 -6.69 9.88 -8.80
CA ILE A 57 -7.39 11.09 -9.29
C ILE A 57 -8.22 10.76 -10.54
N GLY A 58 -7.66 10.03 -11.50
CA GLY A 58 -8.36 9.61 -12.71
C GLY A 58 -9.59 8.76 -12.39
N PHE A 59 -9.48 7.87 -11.42
CA PHE A 59 -10.60 7.05 -10.95
C PHE A 59 -11.72 7.91 -10.33
N CYS A 60 -11.38 8.98 -9.60
CA CYS A 60 -12.37 9.93 -9.07
C CYS A 60 -13.09 10.74 -10.17
N LEU A 61 -12.51 10.85 -11.37
CA LEU A 61 -13.11 11.58 -12.50
C LEU A 61 -14.07 10.74 -13.36
N GLY A 62 -14.15 9.43 -13.13
CA GLY A 62 -15.10 8.52 -13.80
C GLY A 62 -14.45 7.27 -14.41
N ASP A 63 -15.29 6.37 -14.94
CA ASP A 63 -14.88 5.05 -15.47
C ASP A 63 -14.37 5.11 -16.93
N TYR A 64 -13.44 6.03 -17.20
CA TYR A 64 -12.83 6.21 -18.52
C TYR A 64 -11.47 5.50 -18.55
N GLY A 65 -11.47 4.18 -18.79
CA GLY A 65 -10.25 3.36 -18.71
C GLY A 65 -9.03 3.91 -19.48
N VAL A 66 -9.24 4.48 -20.67
CA VAL A 66 -8.17 5.12 -21.47
C VAL A 66 -7.63 6.39 -20.80
N VAL A 67 -8.52 7.21 -20.23
CA VAL A 67 -8.14 8.47 -19.56
C VAL A 67 -7.33 8.15 -18.29
N ILE A 68 -7.76 7.16 -17.51
CA ILE A 68 -7.03 6.68 -16.32
C ILE A 68 -5.63 6.22 -16.72
N PHE A 69 -5.50 5.45 -17.80
CA PHE A 69 -4.20 4.96 -18.28
C PHE A 69 -3.25 6.10 -18.69
N ILE A 70 -3.73 7.07 -19.46
CA ILE A 70 -2.94 8.23 -19.90
C ILE A 70 -2.49 9.07 -18.68
N ILE A 71 -3.43 9.38 -17.80
CA ILE A 71 -3.17 10.15 -16.57
C ILE A 71 -2.15 9.42 -15.68
N THR A 72 -2.22 8.10 -15.59
CA THR A 72 -1.25 7.27 -14.85
C THR A 72 0.15 7.38 -15.45
N ILE A 73 0.30 7.30 -16.79
CA ILE A 73 1.61 7.45 -17.45
C ILE A 73 2.21 8.83 -17.21
N ILE A 74 1.39 9.89 -17.32
CA ILE A 74 1.82 11.26 -17.00
C ILE A 74 2.26 11.35 -15.54
N GLY A 75 1.47 10.78 -14.62
CA GLY A 75 1.82 10.69 -13.21
C GLY A 75 3.13 9.97 -12.96
N MET A 76 3.42 8.89 -13.69
CA MET A 76 4.70 8.18 -13.60
C MET A 76 5.87 9.06 -14.05
N ALA A 77 5.73 9.78 -15.16
CA ALA A 77 6.75 10.69 -15.64
C ALA A 77 7.02 11.83 -14.64
N VAL A 78 5.96 12.50 -14.16
CA VAL A 78 6.06 13.57 -13.16
C VAL A 78 6.65 13.05 -11.85
N GLY A 79 6.19 11.87 -11.41
CA GLY A 79 6.69 11.15 -10.25
C GLY A 79 8.19 10.90 -10.29
N ALA A 80 8.70 10.48 -11.45
CA ALA A 80 10.12 10.26 -11.66
C ALA A 80 10.94 11.56 -11.64
N MET A 81 10.37 12.67 -12.12
CA MET A 81 11.04 13.98 -12.18
C MET A 81 11.13 14.66 -10.82
N ILE A 82 10.11 14.52 -9.97
CA ILE A 82 10.01 15.19 -8.67
C ILE A 82 10.12 14.16 -7.52
N GLU A 83 11.07 13.22 -7.63
CA GLU A 83 11.17 12.03 -6.76
C GLU A 83 11.07 12.36 -5.26
N LYS A 84 11.75 13.40 -4.78
CA LYS A 84 11.81 13.73 -3.34
C LYS A 84 10.45 14.22 -2.82
N VAL A 85 9.79 15.09 -3.58
CA VAL A 85 8.49 15.64 -3.18
C VAL A 85 7.43 14.56 -3.28
N MET A 86 7.43 13.79 -4.37
CA MET A 86 6.43 12.75 -4.61
C MET A 86 6.54 11.60 -3.61
N LEU A 87 7.75 11.19 -3.23
CA LEU A 87 7.95 10.21 -2.15
C LEU A 87 7.50 10.76 -0.78
N GLY A 88 7.71 12.05 -0.54
CA GLY A 88 7.20 12.75 0.65
C GLY A 88 5.68 12.71 0.73
N VAL A 89 5.00 13.19 -0.30
CA VAL A 89 3.53 13.20 -0.39
C VAL A 89 2.99 11.77 -0.32
N PHE A 90 3.63 10.81 -0.98
CA PHE A 90 3.20 9.42 -0.96
C PHE A 90 3.35 8.78 0.41
N GLY A 91 4.47 9.04 1.10
CA GLY A 91 4.66 8.56 2.47
C GLY A 91 3.65 9.15 3.45
N VAL A 92 3.29 10.43 3.29
CA VAL A 92 2.22 11.07 4.06
C VAL A 92 0.86 10.44 3.75
N ALA A 93 0.55 10.20 2.48
CA ALA A 93 -0.69 9.54 2.07
C ALA A 93 -0.81 8.12 2.63
N MET A 94 0.29 7.35 2.58
CA MET A 94 0.38 6.01 3.18
C MET A 94 0.19 6.03 4.69
N THR A 95 0.80 7.01 5.38
CA THR A 95 0.62 7.19 6.83
C THR A 95 -0.82 7.51 7.16
N CYS A 96 -1.44 8.41 6.39
CA CYS A 96 -2.87 8.73 6.54
C CYS A 96 -3.73 7.48 6.33
N ALA A 97 -3.51 6.71 5.26
CA ALA A 97 -4.22 5.47 5.00
C ALA A 97 -4.05 4.44 6.13
N ALA A 98 -2.84 4.26 6.66
CA ALA A 98 -2.58 3.35 7.77
C ALA A 98 -3.32 3.77 9.05
N VAL A 99 -3.29 5.06 9.38
CA VAL A 99 -4.02 5.60 10.54
C VAL A 99 -5.53 5.44 10.35
N LEU A 100 -6.05 5.69 9.13
CA LEU A 100 -7.45 5.48 8.79
C LEU A 100 -7.86 4.02 8.97
N VAL A 101 -7.04 3.06 8.53
CA VAL A 101 -7.29 1.64 8.74
C VAL A 101 -7.37 1.32 10.23
N ILE A 102 -6.41 1.80 11.04
CA ILE A 102 -6.39 1.57 12.49
C ILE A 102 -7.66 2.13 13.14
N ILE A 103 -8.00 3.40 12.86
CA ILE A 103 -9.19 4.04 13.42
C ILE A 103 -10.46 3.30 12.98
N SER A 104 -10.55 2.93 11.70
CA SER A 104 -11.70 2.21 11.17
C SER A 104 -11.87 0.85 11.85
N ALA A 105 -10.78 0.13 12.15
CA ALA A 105 -10.82 -1.14 12.85
C ALA A 105 -11.30 -0.98 14.31
N PHE A 106 -10.91 0.11 14.98
CA PHE A 106 -11.39 0.43 16.33
C PHE A 106 -12.87 0.84 16.35
N LEU A 107 -13.34 1.59 15.34
CA LEU A 107 -14.73 2.06 15.26
C LEU A 107 -15.70 1.02 14.69
N ALA A 108 -15.22 0.08 13.86
CA ALA A 108 -16.04 -0.95 13.22
C ALA A 108 -16.71 -1.91 14.22
N SER A 109 -16.38 -1.86 15.51
CA SER A 109 -17.09 -2.64 16.54
C SER A 109 -18.52 -2.16 16.81
N GLN A 110 -18.98 -1.06 16.19
CA GLN A 110 -20.29 -0.45 16.49
C GLN A 110 -21.29 -0.41 15.34
N ASN A 111 -20.88 -0.67 14.09
CA ASN A 111 -21.78 -0.56 12.92
C ASN A 111 -21.94 -1.92 12.22
N THR A 112 -23.16 -2.46 12.24
CA THR A 112 -23.59 -3.65 11.50
C THR A 112 -24.11 -3.27 10.11
N SER A 113 -23.25 -2.66 9.29
CA SER A 113 -23.61 -2.42 7.88
C SER A 113 -23.62 -3.73 7.11
N GLU A 114 -24.71 -4.02 6.42
CA GLU A 114 -24.87 -5.21 5.59
C GLU A 114 -23.83 -5.19 4.45
N TYR A 115 -23.02 -6.24 4.36
CA TYR A 115 -21.94 -6.32 3.38
C TYR A 115 -22.42 -6.99 2.08
N PRO A 116 -21.79 -6.70 0.93
CA PRO A 116 -22.20 -7.29 -0.34
C PRO A 116 -22.03 -8.81 -0.32
N HIS A 117 -23.09 -9.51 -0.70
CA HIS A 117 -23.21 -10.95 -0.61
C HIS A 117 -23.61 -11.54 -1.96
N TRP A 118 -23.00 -12.67 -2.34
CA TRP A 118 -23.23 -13.34 -3.62
C TRP A 118 -23.72 -14.78 -3.40
N PRO A 119 -25.03 -14.98 -3.20
CA PRO A 119 -25.60 -16.31 -2.89
C PRO A 119 -25.32 -17.35 -3.98
N GLN A 120 -25.15 -16.93 -5.24
CA GLN A 120 -24.80 -17.84 -6.34
C GLN A 120 -23.45 -18.55 -6.15
N TYR A 121 -22.54 -18.00 -5.35
CA TYR A 121 -21.22 -18.58 -5.10
C TYR A 121 -21.15 -19.33 -3.78
N GLU A 122 -22.23 -19.45 -3.01
CA GLU A 122 -22.25 -20.19 -1.75
C GLU A 122 -22.34 -21.71 -1.98
N GLN A 123 -22.95 -22.11 -3.08
CA GLN A 123 -23.12 -23.52 -3.43
C GLN A 123 -21.77 -24.25 -3.56
N SER A 124 -21.74 -25.51 -3.11
CA SER A 124 -20.56 -26.37 -3.20
C SER A 124 -20.26 -26.74 -4.65
N GLY A 125 -19.01 -26.61 -5.08
CA GLY A 125 -18.55 -27.04 -6.41
C GLY A 125 -18.55 -25.94 -7.48
N VAL A 126 -18.97 -24.71 -7.15
CA VAL A 126 -18.85 -23.57 -8.07
C VAL A 126 -17.40 -23.07 -8.06
N VAL A 127 -16.78 -23.02 -9.23
CA VAL A 127 -15.44 -22.44 -9.43
C VAL A 127 -15.61 -21.01 -9.92
N ILE A 128 -15.00 -20.05 -9.22
CA ILE A 128 -15.09 -18.63 -9.56
C ILE A 128 -13.96 -18.30 -10.55
N GLY A 129 -14.36 -17.90 -11.75
CA GLY A 129 -13.44 -17.47 -12.81
C GLY A 129 -12.81 -16.10 -12.52
N PHE A 130 -11.79 -15.74 -13.31
CA PHE A 130 -11.02 -14.50 -13.13
C PHE A 130 -11.87 -13.23 -13.26
N SER A 131 -12.82 -13.19 -14.20
CA SER A 131 -13.69 -12.02 -14.37
C SER A 131 -14.58 -11.79 -13.14
N GLN A 132 -15.16 -12.87 -12.60
CA GLN A 132 -16.00 -12.82 -11.40
C GLN A 132 -15.18 -12.48 -10.15
N MET A 133 -13.96 -13.02 -10.06
CA MET A 133 -13.00 -12.67 -9.00
C MET A 133 -12.72 -11.16 -8.97
N ILE A 134 -12.48 -10.54 -10.12
CA ILE A 134 -12.25 -9.09 -10.20
C ILE A 134 -13.49 -8.32 -9.73
N GLU A 135 -14.68 -8.73 -10.16
CA GLU A 135 -15.93 -8.08 -9.78
C GLU A 135 -16.19 -8.15 -8.26
N ILE A 136 -16.06 -9.35 -7.67
CA ILE A 136 -16.18 -9.55 -6.23
C ILE A 136 -15.14 -8.71 -5.49
N THR A 137 -13.88 -8.76 -5.92
CA THR A 137 -12.79 -8.00 -5.29
C THR A 137 -13.02 -6.49 -5.39
N LYS A 138 -13.52 -5.98 -6.53
CA LYS A 138 -13.87 -4.58 -6.72
C LYS A 138 -15.01 -4.17 -5.78
N ALA A 139 -16.07 -4.97 -5.71
CA ALA A 139 -17.22 -4.69 -4.86
C ALA A 139 -16.86 -4.72 -3.37
N THR A 140 -16.20 -5.79 -2.90
CA THR A 140 -15.72 -5.88 -1.51
C THR A 140 -14.74 -4.76 -1.18
N GLY A 141 -13.82 -4.44 -2.09
CA GLY A 141 -12.88 -3.32 -1.94
C GLY A 141 -13.59 -1.98 -1.80
N SER A 142 -14.57 -1.70 -2.66
CA SER A 142 -15.36 -0.47 -2.59
C SER A 142 -16.15 -0.36 -1.29
N TYR A 143 -16.73 -1.47 -0.80
CA TYR A 143 -17.45 -1.51 0.47
C TYR A 143 -16.50 -1.24 1.66
N ILE A 144 -15.31 -1.83 1.66
CA ILE A 144 -14.30 -1.58 2.69
C ILE A 144 -13.93 -0.09 2.72
N VAL A 145 -13.67 0.51 1.55
CA VAL A 145 -13.30 1.93 1.44
C VAL A 145 -14.46 2.85 1.85
N SER A 146 -15.69 2.58 1.39
CA SER A 146 -16.85 3.39 1.75
C SER A 146 -17.09 3.33 3.26
N ASN A 147 -17.00 2.14 3.86
CA ASN A 147 -17.16 1.96 5.30
C ASN A 147 -16.04 2.65 6.09
N MET A 148 -14.79 2.66 5.59
CA MET A 148 -13.71 3.45 6.19
C MET A 148 -14.02 4.95 6.17
N ILE A 149 -14.53 5.48 5.06
CA ILE A 149 -14.88 6.89 4.90
C ILE A 149 -16.06 7.27 5.80
N GLU A 150 -17.08 6.42 5.90
CA GLU A 150 -18.22 6.63 6.79
C GLU A 150 -17.81 6.59 8.26
N ASN A 151 -16.98 5.61 8.65
CA ASN A 151 -16.41 5.54 9.99
C ASN A 151 -15.59 6.80 10.31
N LEU A 152 -14.81 7.31 9.34
CA LEU A 152 -14.07 8.56 9.50
C LEU A 152 -15.00 9.75 9.74
N LYS A 153 -16.09 9.88 8.97
CA LYS A 153 -17.08 10.96 9.17
C LYS A 153 -17.69 10.93 10.57
N SER A 154 -17.90 9.74 11.12
CA SER A 154 -18.42 9.54 12.48
C SER A 154 -17.37 9.67 13.59
N ALA A 155 -16.09 9.81 13.25
CA ALA A 155 -15.01 9.82 14.22
C ALA A 155 -15.06 11.08 15.12
N SER A 156 -14.74 10.90 16.40
CA SER A 156 -14.62 12.01 17.35
C SER A 156 -13.48 12.97 16.97
N LEU A 157 -13.56 14.21 17.47
CA LEU A 157 -12.55 15.27 17.26
C LEU A 157 -11.13 14.83 17.68
N LEU A 158 -11.03 13.92 18.66
CA LEU A 158 -9.76 13.34 19.10
C LEU A 158 -9.06 12.54 18.00
N TRP A 159 -9.80 11.78 17.20
CA TRP A 159 -9.24 10.97 16.11
C TRP A 159 -8.72 11.84 14.96
N TYR A 160 -9.40 12.94 14.65
CA TYR A 160 -8.90 13.94 13.71
C TYR A 160 -7.58 14.58 14.19
N GLY A 161 -7.48 14.86 15.50
CA GLY A 161 -6.23 15.32 16.11
C GLY A 161 -5.09 14.33 15.95
N ALA A 162 -5.34 13.04 16.14
CA ALA A 162 -4.33 11.98 15.96
C ALA A 162 -3.86 11.86 14.50
N ILE A 163 -4.78 11.92 13.52
CA ILE A 163 -4.45 11.91 12.10
C ILE A 163 -3.56 13.11 11.75
N MET A 164 -3.95 14.31 12.18
CA MET A 164 -3.19 15.54 11.92
C MET A 164 -1.79 15.48 12.52
N LEU A 165 -1.65 14.99 13.76
CA LEU A 165 -0.36 14.82 14.40
C LEU A 165 0.54 13.83 13.66
N ALA A 166 -0.02 12.69 13.22
CA ALA A 166 0.72 11.69 12.45
C ALA A 166 1.21 12.25 11.10
N VAL A 167 0.36 13.02 10.40
CA VAL A 167 0.71 13.69 9.14
C VAL A 167 1.81 14.72 9.33
N ILE A 168 1.72 15.56 10.36
CA ILE A 168 2.75 16.57 10.68
C ILE A 168 4.07 15.88 11.04
N ALA A 169 4.03 14.84 11.86
CA ALA A 169 5.22 14.08 12.24
C ALA A 169 5.88 13.43 11.02
N ALA A 170 5.10 12.81 10.13
CA ALA A 170 5.60 12.24 8.88
C ALA A 170 6.23 13.30 7.97
N GLY A 171 5.57 14.46 7.80
CA GLY A 171 6.10 15.58 7.03
C GLY A 171 7.40 16.14 7.60
N PHE A 172 7.47 16.31 8.93
CA PHE A 172 8.68 16.74 9.62
C PHE A 172 9.83 15.74 9.42
N LEU A 173 9.55 14.44 9.55
CA LEU A 173 10.55 13.39 9.34
C LEU A 173 11.05 13.35 7.90
N ALA A 174 10.17 13.59 6.93
CA ALA A 174 10.52 13.69 5.51
C ALA A 174 11.44 14.89 5.21
N VAL A 175 11.28 16.01 5.91
CA VAL A 175 12.12 17.21 5.73
C VAL A 175 13.46 17.07 6.47
N VAL A 176 13.45 16.64 7.73
CA VAL A 176 14.65 16.60 8.59
C VAL A 176 15.55 15.42 8.28
N MET A 177 14.96 14.25 8.01
CA MET A 177 15.70 13.01 7.74
C MET A 177 15.17 12.31 6.49
N PRO A 178 15.24 12.95 5.30
CA PRO A 178 14.65 12.42 4.06
C PRO A 178 15.15 11.02 3.72
N ARG A 179 16.41 10.71 4.03
CA ARG A 179 17.00 9.38 3.78
C ARG A 179 16.37 8.30 4.66
N LEU A 180 16.15 8.57 5.95
CA LEU A 180 15.49 7.64 6.87
C LEU A 180 14.02 7.50 6.53
N PHE A 181 13.36 8.60 6.20
CA PHE A 181 11.96 8.60 5.78
C PHE A 181 11.74 7.74 4.52
N ILE A 182 12.52 7.96 3.47
CA ILE A 182 12.43 7.16 2.23
C ILE A 182 12.73 5.69 2.53
N ALA A 183 13.72 5.40 3.37
CA ALA A 183 14.05 4.04 3.75
C ALA A 183 12.89 3.35 4.48
N PHE A 184 12.27 4.06 5.42
CA PHE A 184 11.13 3.56 6.18
C PHE A 184 9.91 3.33 5.29
N ILE A 185 9.54 4.30 4.44
CA ILE A 185 8.40 4.16 3.52
C ILE A 185 8.62 3.02 2.54
N SER A 186 9.83 2.87 2.00
CA SER A 186 10.14 1.77 1.08
C SER A 186 10.13 0.41 1.79
N SER A 187 10.67 0.33 3.01
CA SER A 187 10.58 -0.88 3.84
C SER A 187 9.12 -1.23 4.16
N SER A 188 8.30 -0.22 4.48
CA SER A 188 6.88 -0.38 4.79
C SER A 188 6.05 -0.82 3.59
N LEU A 189 6.19 -0.11 2.47
CA LEU A 189 5.51 -0.46 1.22
C LEU A 189 5.94 -1.86 0.75
N GLY A 190 7.25 -2.15 0.75
CA GLY A 190 7.76 -3.47 0.38
C GLY A 190 7.21 -4.58 1.26
N SER A 191 7.17 -4.37 2.59
CA SER A 191 6.59 -5.34 3.54
C SER A 191 5.09 -5.54 3.32
N ALA A 192 4.34 -4.46 3.09
CA ALA A 192 2.91 -4.54 2.80
C ALA A 192 2.61 -5.29 1.50
N VAL A 193 3.41 -5.06 0.45
CA VAL A 193 3.28 -5.76 -0.84
C VAL A 193 3.65 -7.24 -0.69
N ILE A 194 4.75 -7.57 0.01
CA ILE A 194 5.11 -8.96 0.32
C ILE A 194 3.98 -9.63 1.09
N PHE A 195 3.44 -8.98 2.11
CA PHE A 195 2.35 -9.51 2.92
C PHE A 195 1.08 -9.72 2.08
N ALA A 196 0.73 -8.80 1.21
CA ALA A 196 -0.42 -8.95 0.30
C ALA A 196 -0.25 -10.18 -0.62
N GLY A 197 0.93 -10.37 -1.19
CA GLY A 197 1.20 -11.56 -2.00
C GLY A 197 1.21 -12.86 -1.18
N LEU A 198 1.74 -12.84 0.04
CA LEU A 198 1.64 -13.98 0.95
C LEU A 198 0.19 -14.30 1.31
N MET A 199 -0.64 -13.28 1.58
CA MET A 199 -2.07 -13.46 1.86
C MET A 199 -2.80 -14.08 0.66
N MET A 200 -2.48 -13.67 -0.57
CA MET A 200 -3.01 -14.32 -1.78
C MET A 200 -2.61 -15.81 -1.86
N LEU A 201 -1.35 -16.15 -1.56
CA LEU A 201 -0.90 -17.56 -1.50
C LEU A 201 -1.57 -18.35 -0.37
N LEU A 202 -1.89 -17.70 0.75
CA LEU A 202 -2.58 -18.35 1.86
C LEU A 202 -4.04 -18.60 1.51
N PHE A 203 -4.72 -17.64 0.87
CA PHE A 203 -6.07 -17.86 0.36
C PHE A 203 -6.14 -19.02 -0.63
N TYR A 204 -5.09 -19.21 -1.45
CA TYR A 204 -4.97 -20.40 -2.30
C TYR A 204 -4.97 -21.72 -1.50
N LYS A 205 -4.34 -21.77 -0.32
CA LYS A 205 -4.34 -22.97 0.55
C LYS A 205 -5.59 -23.10 1.41
N GLY A 206 -6.52 -22.16 1.31
CA GLY A 206 -7.76 -22.10 2.10
C GLY A 206 -7.70 -21.11 3.26
N SER A 207 -8.81 -20.99 3.97
CA SER A 207 -9.06 -20.04 5.06
C SER A 207 -8.37 -20.40 6.39
N LYS A 208 -8.01 -21.68 6.60
CA LYS A 208 -7.44 -22.17 7.87
C LYS A 208 -6.17 -21.42 8.31
N PRO A 209 -5.16 -21.19 7.43
CA PRO A 209 -3.96 -20.45 7.80
C PRO A 209 -4.25 -19.00 8.16
N VAL A 210 -5.21 -18.35 7.49
CA VAL A 210 -5.58 -16.95 7.74
C VAL A 210 -6.29 -16.82 9.10
N ASN A 211 -7.19 -17.76 9.43
CA ASN A 211 -7.80 -17.80 10.75
C ASN A 211 -6.78 -18.04 11.87
N TYR A 212 -5.72 -18.82 11.60
CA TYR A 212 -4.62 -18.97 12.54
C TYR A 212 -3.83 -17.67 12.72
N ILE A 213 -3.56 -16.94 11.63
CA ILE A 213 -2.90 -15.63 11.67
C ILE A 213 -3.70 -14.63 12.50
N SER A 214 -5.02 -14.57 12.29
CA SER A 214 -5.92 -13.67 13.03
C SER A 214 -5.86 -13.93 14.54
N LYS A 215 -5.85 -15.21 14.96
CA LYS A 215 -5.70 -15.58 16.38
C LYS A 215 -4.35 -15.20 16.99
N GLN A 216 -3.31 -15.05 16.17
CA GLN A 216 -1.96 -14.65 16.59
C GLN A 216 -1.57 -13.26 16.08
N ALA A 217 -2.54 -12.34 15.93
CA ALA A 217 -2.31 -11.02 15.36
C ALA A 217 -1.11 -10.27 15.99
N ALA A 218 -0.92 -10.38 17.31
CA ALA A 218 0.21 -9.76 18.01
C ALA A 218 1.58 -10.31 17.55
N PHE A 219 1.69 -11.61 17.30
CA PHE A 219 2.92 -12.24 16.80
C PHE A 219 3.23 -11.78 15.37
N TYR A 220 2.22 -11.72 14.50
CA TYR A 220 2.40 -11.22 13.13
C TYR A 220 2.68 -9.72 13.07
N ALA A 221 2.07 -8.92 13.95
CA ALA A 221 2.41 -7.51 14.11
C ALA A 221 3.88 -7.32 14.51
N PHE A 222 4.37 -8.17 15.41
CA PHE A 222 5.79 -8.19 15.79
C PHE A 222 6.69 -8.57 14.61
N ILE A 223 6.35 -9.59 13.82
CA ILE A 223 7.11 -9.96 12.61
C ILE A 223 7.17 -8.77 11.63
N ILE A 224 6.04 -8.13 11.36
CA ILE A 224 5.97 -6.96 10.48
C ILE A 224 6.85 -5.84 11.04
N PHE A 225 6.81 -5.57 12.33
CA PHE A 225 7.67 -4.58 12.98
C PHE A 225 9.17 -4.90 12.79
N VAL A 226 9.57 -6.16 13.00
CA VAL A 226 10.96 -6.60 12.76
C VAL A 226 11.35 -6.41 11.29
N MET A 227 10.48 -6.79 10.34
CA MET A 227 10.72 -6.59 8.91
C MET A 227 10.86 -5.11 8.53
N LEU A 228 10.05 -4.23 9.14
CA LEU A 228 10.12 -2.78 8.94
C LEU A 228 11.46 -2.22 9.41
N VAL A 229 11.85 -2.51 10.65
CA VAL A 229 13.09 -2.03 11.25
C VAL A 229 14.29 -2.59 10.50
N PHE A 230 14.32 -3.90 10.26
CA PHE A 230 15.42 -4.55 9.55
C PHE A 230 15.55 -4.03 8.12
N GLY A 231 14.45 -3.92 7.38
CA GLY A 231 14.46 -3.36 6.02
C GLY A 231 14.95 -1.92 5.99
N THR A 232 14.53 -1.10 6.95
CA THR A 232 15.01 0.30 7.08
C THR A 232 16.52 0.33 7.32
N MET A 233 17.02 -0.51 8.23
CA MET A 233 18.47 -0.61 8.52
C MET A 233 19.26 -1.09 7.31
N VAL A 234 18.82 -2.16 6.65
CA VAL A 234 19.47 -2.70 5.44
C VAL A 234 19.53 -1.64 4.34
N GLN A 235 18.44 -0.90 4.10
CA GLN A 235 18.43 0.15 3.10
C GLN A 235 19.40 1.30 3.45
N LEU A 236 19.45 1.71 4.72
CA LEU A 236 20.40 2.74 5.17
C LEU A 236 21.85 2.28 4.99
N VAL A 237 22.17 1.03 5.31
CA VAL A 237 23.51 0.45 5.15
C VAL A 237 23.90 0.32 3.67
N LEU A 238 23.01 -0.20 2.81
CA LEU A 238 23.30 -0.45 1.39
C LEU A 238 23.36 0.80 0.51
N SER A 239 22.81 1.92 0.98
CA SER A 239 22.69 3.15 0.21
C SER A 239 23.42 4.29 0.89
N PRO A 240 24.75 4.39 0.72
CA PRO A 240 25.56 5.44 1.33
C PRO A 240 25.04 6.85 0.98
N ALA A 241 25.34 7.81 1.84
CA ALA A 241 25.00 9.21 1.58
C ALA A 241 25.61 9.63 0.24
N PRO A 242 24.90 10.43 -0.58
CA PRO A 242 25.51 11.03 -1.76
C PRO A 242 26.78 11.74 -1.32
N ALA A 243 27.92 11.40 -1.91
CA ALA A 243 29.14 12.17 -1.68
C ALA A 243 28.81 13.63 -2.00
N GLU A 244 29.01 14.54 -1.05
CA GLU A 244 28.86 15.97 -1.31
C GLU A 244 29.67 16.28 -2.57
N GLN A 245 28.97 16.66 -3.65
CA GLN A 245 29.64 17.15 -4.84
C GLN A 245 30.38 18.40 -4.39
N LYS A 246 31.69 18.25 -4.15
CA LYS A 246 32.57 19.39 -3.91
C LYS A 246 32.30 20.38 -5.05
N PRO A 247 32.00 21.65 -4.74
CA PRO A 247 31.72 22.64 -5.78
C PRO A 247 32.87 22.59 -6.78
N SER A 248 32.52 22.29 -8.03
CA SER A 248 33.50 22.21 -9.12
C SER A 248 34.29 23.52 -9.10
N PRO A 249 35.64 23.48 -9.02
CA PRO A 249 36.44 24.68 -8.89
C PRO A 249 36.08 25.60 -10.05
N GLU A 250 35.49 26.73 -9.66
CA GLU A 250 35.05 27.80 -10.52
C GLU A 250 36.19 28.08 -11.51
N LYS A 251 35.97 27.79 -12.80
CA LYS A 251 36.88 28.17 -13.87
C LYS A 251 37.00 29.69 -13.79
N LYS A 252 38.01 30.19 -13.10
CA LYS A 252 38.47 31.58 -13.19
C LYS A 252 38.79 31.79 -14.66
N ALA A 253 37.86 32.43 -15.36
CA ALA A 253 38.08 32.90 -16.70
C ALA A 253 39.20 33.94 -16.62
N ASP A 254 40.36 33.56 -17.16
CA ASP A 254 41.34 34.49 -17.69
C ASP A 254 40.61 35.49 -18.59
N LYS A 255 40.36 36.69 -18.05
CA LYS A 255 40.20 37.89 -18.85
C LYS A 255 41.59 38.54 -18.92
N LYS A 256 42.31 38.24 -20.00
CA LYS A 256 43.36 39.11 -20.53
C LYS A 256 42.78 39.91 -21.68
#